data_AF-A0A391P8J0-F1
#
_entry.id   AF-A0A391P8J0-F1
#
_cell.length_a   1.000
_cell.length_b   1.000
_cell.length_c   1.000
_cell.angle_alpha   90.00
_cell.angle_beta   90.00
_cell.angle_gamma   90.00
#
_symmetry.space_group_name_H-M   'P 1'
#
loop_
_entity.id
_entity.type
_entity.pdbx_description
1 polymer ?
#
loop_
_entity_poly.entity_id
_entity_poly.type
_entity_poly.pdbx_seq_one_letter_code
_entity_poly.pdbx_strand_id
1 'polypeptide(L)' 'MTVLHQPGCNTARPDWITGVAAKLALREGRHDSARDMEIMGWCRAAAMQFVDARIRAFVPLLVERIVSDRIRRERDRRR' A
#
# COMPACT_ATOMS: atom_id res chain seq x y z
N MET A 1 -36.63 21.19 -7.53
CA MET A 1 -35.72 20.06 -7.82
C MET A 1 -34.61 20.56 -8.72
N THR A 2 -33.41 20.76 -8.18
CA THR A 2 -32.15 20.72 -8.93
C THR A 2 -31.01 20.73 -7.92
N VAL A 3 -30.45 19.54 -7.71
CA VAL A 3 -29.24 19.29 -6.94
C VAL A 3 -28.07 19.96 -7.66
N LEU A 4 -27.49 20.99 -7.05
CA LEU A 4 -26.18 21.50 -7.46
C LEU A 4 -25.12 20.49 -6.98
N HIS A 5 -24.44 19.92 -7.97
CA HIS A 5 -23.29 19.05 -7.83
C HIS A 5 -22.25 19.76 -6.94
N GLN A 6 -22.13 19.34 -5.68
CA GLN A 6 -20.96 19.68 -4.87
C GLN A 6 -19.75 19.01 -5.53
N PRO A 7 -18.66 19.74 -5.84
CA PRO A 7 -17.38 19.07 -6.02
C PRO A 7 -17.04 18.55 -4.63
N GLY A 8 -17.26 17.26 -4.41
CA GLY A 8 -16.77 16.59 -3.23
C GLY A 8 -15.25 16.76 -3.23
N CYS A 9 -14.76 17.80 -2.56
CA CYS A 9 -13.45 17.82 -1.95
C CYS A 9 -13.52 16.70 -0.90
N ASN A 10 -13.39 15.46 -1.38
CA ASN A 10 -13.27 14.28 -0.56
C ASN A 10 -11.87 14.38 0.01
N THR A 11 -11.79 15.09 1.13
CA THR A 11 -10.63 15.20 2.00
C THR A 11 -9.93 13.86 2.01
N ALA A 12 -8.70 13.87 1.49
CA ALA A 12 -7.87 12.72 1.23
C ALA A 12 -7.80 11.82 2.47
N ARG A 13 -8.67 10.81 2.55
CA ARG A 13 -8.30 9.59 3.26
C ARG A 13 -7.03 9.16 2.55
N PRO A 14 -5.87 9.11 3.22
CA PRO A 14 -4.69 8.56 2.60
C PRO A 14 -5.10 7.19 2.05
N ASP A 15 -4.83 6.96 0.77
CA ASP A 15 -5.03 5.64 0.18
C ASP A 15 -4.38 4.65 1.15
N TRP A 16 -5.14 3.64 1.59
CA TRP A 16 -4.66 2.68 2.57
C TRP A 16 -3.38 2.01 2.06
N ILE A 17 -3.20 1.94 0.74
CA ILE A 17 -1.96 1.51 0.07
C ILE A 17 -0.80 2.42 0.46
N THR A 18 -0.97 3.75 0.35
CA THR A 18 0.03 4.74 0.78
C THR A 18 0.36 4.61 2.27
N GLY A 19 -0.66 4.41 3.11
CA GLY A 19 -0.46 4.19 4.54
C GLY A 19 0.33 2.93 4.86
N VAL A 20 0.01 1.81 4.20
CA VAL A 20 0.73 0.53 4.35
C VAL A 20 2.17 0.65 3.84
N ALA A 21 2.38 1.28 2.69
CA ALA A 21 3.72 1.44 2.13
C ALA A 21 4.61 2.35 2.99
N ALA A 22 4.09 3.46 3.51
CA ALA A 22 4.83 4.33 4.43
C ALA A 22 5.25 3.58 5.71
N LYS A 23 4.36 2.73 6.26
CA LYS A 23 4.67 1.88 7.41
C LYS A 23 5.77 0.85 7.08
N LEU A 24 5.77 0.30 5.88
CA LEU A 24 6.78 -0.67 5.43
C LEU A 24 8.14 0.01 5.18
N ALA A 25 8.15 1.17 4.54
CA ALA A 25 9.34 2.00 4.33
C ALA A 25 9.99 2.37 5.66
N LEU A 26 9.20 2.83 6.64
CA LEU A 26 9.67 3.15 7.99
C LEU A 26 10.30 1.93 8.68
N ARG A 27 9.72 0.74 8.50
CA ARG A 27 10.26 -0.53 9.04
C ARG A 27 11.53 -1.00 8.35
N GLU A 28 11.69 -0.71 7.05
CA GLU A 28 12.93 -1.02 6.33
C GLU A 28 14.07 -0.06 6.73
N GLY A 29 13.75 1.19 7.08
CA GLY A 29 14.67 2.13 7.72
C GLY A 29 15.81 2.62 6.82
N ARG A 30 15.76 2.34 5.51
CA ARG A 30 16.78 2.77 4.54
C ARG A 30 16.66 4.25 4.15
N HIS A 31 15.49 4.87 4.39
CA HIS A 31 15.20 6.26 4.01
C HIS A 31 15.60 6.58 2.55
N ASP A 32 15.39 5.62 1.66
CA ASP A 32 15.74 5.73 0.24
C ASP A 32 14.46 5.90 -0.57
N SER A 33 14.32 7.07 -1.21
CA SER A 33 13.14 7.40 -2.00
C SER A 33 12.92 6.46 -3.18
N ALA A 34 13.99 5.89 -3.77
CA ALA A 34 13.85 4.90 -4.84
C ALA A 34 13.23 3.61 -4.28
N ARG A 35 13.68 3.20 -3.08
CA ARG A 35 13.14 2.03 -2.40
C ARG A 35 11.69 2.24 -1.95
N ASP A 36 11.34 3.42 -1.45
CA ASP A 36 9.98 3.76 -1.05
C ASP A 36 9.01 3.69 -2.25
N MET A 37 9.45 4.12 -3.43
CA MET A 37 8.69 3.96 -4.68
C MET A 37 8.53 2.49 -5.10
N GLU A 38 9.56 1.65 -4.92
CA GLU A 38 9.43 0.20 -5.16
C GLU A 38 8.41 -0.44 -4.22
N ILE A 39 8.47 -0.13 -2.92
CA ILE A 39 7.54 -0.63 -1.91
C ILE A 39 6.10 -0.21 -2.27
N MET A 40 5.90 1.04 -2.67
CA MET A 40 4.61 1.53 -3.17
C MET A 40 4.11 0.74 -4.37
N GLY A 41 4.99 0.47 -5.34
CA GLY A 41 4.70 -0.36 -6.50
C GLY A 41 4.27 -1.78 -6.11
N TRP A 42 4.94 -2.38 -5.12
CA TRP A 42 4.59 -3.70 -4.63
C TRP A 42 3.27 -3.74 -3.87
N CYS A 43 2.99 -2.73 -3.04
CA CYS A 43 1.71 -2.60 -2.36
C CYS A 43 0.56 -2.51 -3.37
N ARG A 44 0.74 -1.72 -4.45
CA ARG A 44 -0.25 -1.61 -5.52
C ARG A 44 -0.43 -2.93 -6.28
N ALA A 45 0.67 -3.59 -6.64
CA ALA A 45 0.62 -4.88 -7.32
C ALA A 45 -0.02 -5.98 -6.47
N ALA A 46 0.24 -6.00 -5.16
CA ALA A 46 -0.40 -6.92 -4.23
C ALA A 46 -1.88 -6.60 -4.07
N ALA A 47 -2.26 -5.33 -3.95
CA ALA A 47 -3.66 -4.92 -3.88
C ALA A 47 -4.46 -5.34 -5.13
N MET A 48 -3.84 -5.27 -6.32
CA MET A 48 -4.47 -5.70 -7.58
C MET A 48 -4.84 -7.19 -7.58
N GLN A 49 -4.15 -8.04 -6.83
CA GLN A 49 -4.50 -9.47 -6.72
C GLN A 49 -5.80 -9.72 -5.94
N PHE A 50 -6.26 -8.73 -5.17
CA PHE A 50 -7.44 -8.83 -4.32
C PHE A 50 -8.60 -7.96 -4.81
N VAL A 51 -8.58 -7.47 -6.06
CA VAL A 51 -9.64 -6.61 -6.61
C VAL A 51 -11.00 -7.30 -6.64
N ASP A 52 -11.01 -8.61 -6.88
CA ASP A 52 -12.21 -9.45 -6.90
C ASP A 52 -12.51 -10.11 -5.55
N ALA A 53 -11.76 -9.76 -4.49
CA ALA A 53 -11.95 -10.38 -3.18
C ALA A 53 -13.28 -9.96 -2.55
N ARG A 54 -14.12 -10.97 -2.25
CA ARG A 54 -15.44 -10.77 -1.63
C ARG A 54 -15.37 -10.08 -0.26
N ILE A 55 -14.26 -10.24 0.47
CA ILE A 55 -14.05 -9.62 1.78
C ILE A 55 -12.84 -8.68 1.70
N ARG A 56 -13.11 -7.38 1.56
CA ARG A 56 -12.08 -6.35 1.38
C ARG A 56 -11.45 -5.86 2.69
N ALA A 57 -12.08 -6.13 3.84
CA ALA A 57 -11.63 -5.66 5.15
C ALA A 57 -10.22 -6.17 5.54
N PHE A 58 -9.84 -7.36 5.07
CA PHE A 58 -8.54 -7.97 5.38
C PHE A 58 -7.45 -7.67 4.35
N VAL A 59 -7.81 -7.08 3.22
CA VAL A 59 -6.86 -6.81 2.11
C VAL A 59 -5.67 -5.97 2.57
N PRO A 60 -5.82 -4.90 3.39
CA PRO A 60 -4.67 -4.14 3.88
C PRO A 60 -3.67 -4.99 4.67
N LEU A 61 -4.15 -5.90 5.52
CA LEU A 61 -3.29 -6.76 6.34
C LEU A 61 -2.55 -7.79 5.47
N LEU A 62 -3.23 -8.36 4.46
CA LEU A 62 -2.62 -9.31 3.54
C LEU A 62 -1.54 -8.65 2.69
N VAL A 63 -1.82 -7.46 2.16
CA VAL A 63 -0.85 -6.67 1.38
C VAL A 63 0.36 -6.31 2.23
N GLU A 64 0.17 -5.82 3.47
CA GLU A 64 1.28 -5.55 4.39
C GLU A 64 2.16 -6.80 4.57
N ARG A 65 1.54 -7.97 4.77
CA ARG A 65 2.26 -9.22 5.02
C ARG A 65 3.04 -9.71 3.81
N ILE A 66 2.45 -9.68 2.62
CA ILE A 66 3.09 -10.12 1.37
C ILE A 66 4.32 -9.25 1.08
N VAL A 67 4.17 -7.92 1.17
CA VAL A 67 5.25 -7.00 0.87
C VAL A 67 6.34 -7.05 1.95
N SER A 68 5.96 -7.19 3.22
CA SER A 68 6.93 -7.38 4.31
C SER A 68 7.75 -8.67 4.16
N ASP A 69 7.11 -9.78 3.76
CA ASP A 69 7.83 -11.04 3.51
C ASP A 69 8.79 -10.90 2.32
N ARG A 70 8.39 -10.19 1.27
CA ARG A 70 9.27 -9.87 0.12
C ARG A 70 10.50 -9.07 0.55
N ILE A 71 10.32 -7.99 1.30
CA ILE A 71 11.44 -7.16 1.81
C ILE A 71 12.40 -8.03 2.63
N ARG A 72 11.86 -8.89 3.51
CA ARG A 72 12.67 -9.82 4.31
C ARG A 72 13.47 -10.77 3.43
N ARG A 73 12.84 -11.43 2.45
CA ARG A 73 13.52 -12.34 1.53
C ARG A 73 14.61 -11.65 0.71
N GLU A 74 14.38 -10.43 0.26
CA GLU A 74 15.39 -9.65 -0.46
C GLU A 74 16.58 -9.28 0.44
N ARG A 75 16.34 -8.99 1.72
CA ARG A 75 17.40 -8.76 2.70
C ARG A 75 18.21 -10.04 2.95
N ASP A 76 17.54 -11.17 3.15
CA ASP A 76 18.19 -12.45 3.42
C ASP A 76 19.02 -12.93 2.21
N ARG A 77 18.61 -12.61 0.98
CA ARG A 77 19.38 -12.90 -0.25
C ARG A 77 20.63 -12.02 -0.42
N ARG A 78 20.69 -10.86 0.22
CA ARG A 78 21.82 -9.93 0.11
C ARG A 78 22.86 -10.11 1.24
N ARG A 79 22.61 -11.04 2.16
CA ARG A 79 23.46 -11.34 3.32
C ARG A 79 24.22 -12.64 3.08
#